data_AF-A0A954C4I8-F1
#
_entry.id   AF-A0A954C4I8-F1
#
_cell.length_a   1.000
_cell.length_b   1.000
_cell.length_c   1.000
_cell.angle_alpha   90.00
_cell.angle_beta   90.00
_cell.angle_gamma   90.00
#
_symmetry.space_group_name_H-M   'P 1'
#
loop_
_entity.id
_entity.type
_entity.pdbx_description
1 polymer ?
#
loop_
_entity_poly.entity_id
_entity_poly.type
_entity_poly.pdbx_seq_one_letter_code
_entity_poly.pdbx_strand_id
1 'polypeptide(L)'
;MEFLIDPSFYAALFGVTLIQLALGADNLIIITILANKLPDERRKKAINLGLLLAMVFRILLLCMVSLILRYANTPFFHFDTELVGLHWEGSLSGKSLVLLAGGLFLIWKGVKELRIKAKGHESEVKEGDNFVQVVMLIAGLNVLFSVDSILTVVGMTDSLAVMIGAVLLSVALMLKFAARISDFISKNPDFEILGLFVLLLIGFVLVLEGGHVAHLAVHESSPSLHASAEGAGDGDAARLHVDLLGGEAQLYQTALELEADTDYVLRFSARCSSGHDMVVHLQAHEEPHHNYGLSTGTVDLTPEWKAFEYSFKTPELEGQEAMKDGRLMFWLAPFSAVGDDYFLDKVELVRADAAGTNLIVNGSFAEGTHRWRAYSEESSFPYVPQWIVIFILLLMFSVDLYQNWLDKQLEKEQDEPVHLHRRNK
;
A
#
# COMPACT_ATOMS: atom_id res chain seq x y z
N MET A 1 -28.57 8.68 19.38
CA MET A 1 -28.70 7.50 20.27
C MET A 1 -29.26 6.27 19.55
N GLU A 2 -29.75 6.37 18.30
CA GLU A 2 -30.18 5.21 17.51
C GLU A 2 -29.04 4.27 17.08
N PHE A 3 -27.82 4.78 16.85
CA PHE A 3 -26.70 3.93 16.41
C PHE A 3 -26.28 2.85 17.43
N LEU A 4 -26.50 3.07 18.73
CA LEU A 4 -26.12 2.14 19.80
C LEU A 4 -27.05 0.92 19.88
N ILE A 5 -28.17 0.93 19.16
CA ILE A 5 -29.19 -0.12 19.16
C ILE A 5 -29.14 -0.95 17.86
N ASP A 6 -28.36 -0.52 16.86
CA ASP A 6 -28.21 -1.22 15.58
C ASP A 6 -27.24 -2.41 15.68
N PRO A 7 -27.68 -3.66 15.41
CA PRO A 7 -26.81 -4.83 15.37
C PRO A 7 -25.62 -4.70 14.39
N SER A 8 -25.79 -3.93 13.31
CA SER A 8 -24.74 -3.71 12.30
C SER A 8 -23.51 -3.00 12.89
N PHE A 9 -23.73 -2.07 13.82
CA PHE A 9 -22.67 -1.34 14.52
C PHE A 9 -21.76 -2.28 15.32
N TYR A 10 -22.36 -3.22 16.07
CA TYR A 10 -21.60 -4.16 16.88
C TYR A 10 -20.84 -5.18 16.03
N ALA A 11 -21.41 -5.60 14.89
CA ALA A 11 -20.73 -6.48 13.95
C ALA A 11 -19.49 -5.81 13.33
N ALA A 12 -19.63 -4.55 12.88
CA ALA A 12 -18.51 -3.75 12.38
C ALA A 12 -17.46 -3.51 13.46
N LEU A 13 -17.88 -3.11 14.67
CA LEU A 13 -16.98 -2.90 15.82
C LEU A 13 -16.20 -4.17 16.16
N PHE A 14 -16.87 -5.32 16.18
CA PHE A 14 -16.22 -6.60 16.45
C PHE A 14 -15.21 -6.95 15.35
N GLY A 15 -15.60 -6.87 14.07
CA GLY A 15 -14.71 -7.17 12.94
C GLY A 15 -13.47 -6.27 12.91
N VAL A 16 -13.68 -4.96 13.04
CA VAL A 16 -12.58 -3.98 13.07
C VAL A 16 -11.69 -4.18 14.30
N THR A 17 -12.27 -4.51 15.46
CA THR A 17 -11.48 -4.83 16.68
C THR A 17 -10.60 -6.06 16.47
N LEU A 18 -11.13 -7.12 15.86
CA LEU A 18 -10.36 -8.34 15.58
C LEU A 18 -9.17 -8.06 14.66
N ILE A 19 -9.39 -7.29 13.59
CA ILE A 19 -8.32 -6.91 12.66
C ILE A 19 -7.27 -6.03 13.36
N GLN A 20 -7.72 -5.03 14.14
CA GLN A 20 -6.82 -4.20 14.93
C GLN A 20 -6.04 -4.99 15.98
N LEU A 21 -6.63 -6.05 16.54
CA LEU A 21 -5.94 -6.93 17.48
C LEU A 21 -4.92 -7.82 16.79
N ALA A 22 -5.26 -8.40 15.63
CA ALA A 22 -4.36 -9.21 14.82
C ALA A 22 -3.15 -8.39 14.34
N LEU A 23 -3.39 -7.24 13.72
CA LEU A 23 -2.34 -6.31 13.28
C LEU A 23 -1.59 -5.66 14.46
N GLY A 24 -2.23 -5.52 15.62
CA GLY A 24 -1.65 -4.92 16.82
C GLY A 24 -0.80 -5.88 17.66
N ALA A 25 -0.93 -7.20 17.45
CA ALA A 25 -0.19 -8.21 18.21
C ALA A 25 1.32 -8.10 17.96
N ASP A 26 1.73 -7.85 16.72
CA ASP A 26 3.14 -7.67 16.35
C ASP A 26 3.75 -6.46 17.06
N ASN A 27 2.99 -5.35 17.14
CA ASN A 27 3.41 -4.16 17.86
C ASN A 27 3.60 -4.45 19.37
N LEU A 28 2.75 -5.29 19.96
CA LEU A 28 2.88 -5.67 21.37
C LEU A 28 4.15 -6.50 21.63
N ILE A 29 4.51 -7.41 20.71
CA ILE A 29 5.76 -8.20 20.80
C ILE A 29 6.97 -7.26 20.81
N ILE A 30 7.00 -6.30 19.88
CA ILE A 30 8.11 -5.32 19.77
C ILE A 30 8.20 -4.46 21.03
N ILE A 31 7.06 -3.94 21.52
CA ILE A 31 6.99 -3.15 22.75
C ILE A 31 7.58 -3.93 23.92
N THR A 32 7.18 -5.19 24.03
CA THR A 32 7.62 -6.07 25.10
C THR A 32 9.12 -6.27 25.04
N ILE A 33 9.69 -6.65 23.89
CA ILE A 33 11.13 -6.87 23.72
C ILE A 33 11.94 -5.61 24.00
N LEU A 34 11.48 -4.44 23.55
CA LEU A 34 12.15 -3.18 23.84
C LEU A 34 12.11 -2.86 25.35
N ALA A 35 11.01 -3.19 26.03
CA ALA A 35 10.87 -3.00 27.47
C ALA A 35 11.69 -4.01 28.29
N ASN A 36 12.01 -5.19 27.76
CA ASN A 36 12.88 -6.20 28.41
C ASN A 36 14.29 -5.67 28.70
N LYS A 37 14.70 -4.60 28.02
CA LYS A 37 15.98 -3.93 28.24
C LYS A 37 16.01 -3.06 29.50
N LEU A 38 14.87 -2.87 30.14
CA LEU A 38 14.75 -2.10 31.37
C LEU A 38 14.77 -3.06 32.57
N PRO A 39 15.26 -2.59 33.74
CA PRO A 39 15.13 -3.35 34.98
C PRO A 39 13.69 -3.79 35.22
N ASP A 40 13.50 -4.98 35.81
CA ASP A 40 12.19 -5.61 35.99
C ASP A 40 11.15 -4.69 36.63
N GLU A 41 11.58 -3.81 37.54
CA GLU A 41 10.73 -2.84 38.22
C GLU A 41 10.11 -1.78 37.28
N ARG A 42 10.82 -1.42 36.20
CA ARG A 42 10.40 -0.37 35.23
C ARG A 42 9.77 -0.94 33.97
N ARG A 43 9.99 -2.22 33.67
CA ARG A 43 9.50 -2.90 32.46
C ARG A 43 8.00 -2.84 32.30
N LYS A 44 7.23 -3.23 33.33
CA LYS A 44 5.75 -3.18 33.30
C LYS A 44 5.23 -1.75 33.12
N LYS A 45 5.91 -0.76 33.73
CA LYS A 45 5.58 0.65 33.57
C LYS A 45 5.85 1.14 32.15
N ALA A 46 6.97 0.74 31.55
CA ALA A 46 7.32 1.10 30.17
C ALA A 46 6.34 0.51 29.16
N ILE A 47 5.93 -0.74 29.34
CA ILE A 47 4.94 -1.40 28.47
C ILE A 47 3.58 -0.69 28.57
N ASN A 48 3.08 -0.47 29.78
CA ASN A 48 1.78 0.17 29.98
C ASN A 48 1.79 1.62 29.46
N LEU A 49 2.84 2.39 29.76
CA LEU A 49 2.97 3.77 29.30
C LEU A 49 3.16 3.83 27.79
N GLY A 50 3.95 2.93 27.21
CA GLY A 50 4.15 2.80 25.78
C GLY A 50 2.86 2.46 25.05
N LEU A 51 2.07 1.50 25.54
CA LEU A 51 0.75 1.13 24.99
C LEU A 51 -0.26 2.28 25.10
N LEU A 52 -0.29 2.99 26.22
CA LEU A 52 -1.16 4.15 26.41
C LEU A 52 -0.79 5.28 25.45
N LEU A 53 0.50 5.59 25.33
CA LEU A 53 0.99 6.63 24.43
C LEU A 53 0.77 6.25 22.95
N ALA A 54 0.99 4.99 22.61
CA ALA A 54 0.67 4.40 21.31
C ALA A 54 -0.80 4.55 20.94
N MET A 55 -1.72 4.31 21.89
CA MET A 55 -3.15 4.50 21.70
C MET A 55 -3.51 5.95 21.43
N VAL A 56 -2.93 6.89 22.19
CA VAL A 56 -3.15 8.33 21.97
C VAL A 56 -2.69 8.72 20.57
N PHE A 57 -1.48 8.33 20.17
CA PHE A 57 -0.99 8.62 18.82
C PHE A 57 -1.84 7.97 17.73
N ARG A 58 -2.33 6.74 17.93
CA ARG A 58 -3.27 6.10 17.00
C ARG A 58 -4.56 6.87 16.83
N ILE A 59 -5.17 7.30 17.94
CA ILE A 59 -6.42 8.08 17.88
C ILE A 59 -6.17 9.43 17.20
N LEU A 60 -5.06 10.10 17.51
CA LEU A 60 -4.68 11.36 16.86
C LEU A 60 -4.48 11.18 15.35
N LEU A 61 -3.73 10.15 14.94
CA LEU A 61 -3.51 9.85 13.52
C LEU A 61 -4.82 9.49 12.82
N LEU A 62 -5.67 8.69 13.46
CA LEU A 62 -6.99 8.33 12.91
C LEU A 62 -7.89 9.54 12.74
N CYS A 63 -7.96 10.42 13.74
CA CYS A 63 -8.69 11.67 13.63
C CYS A 63 -8.10 12.56 12.53
N MET A 64 -6.76 12.63 12.41
CA MET A 64 -6.10 13.40 11.36
C MET A 64 -6.44 12.85 9.97
N VAL A 65 -6.31 11.55 9.75
CA VAL A 65 -6.65 10.88 8.48
C VAL A 65 -8.14 11.03 8.16
N SER A 66 -9.02 10.81 9.14
CA SER A 66 -10.46 10.97 8.95
C SER A 66 -10.84 12.42 8.67
N LEU A 67 -10.18 13.40 9.30
CA LEU A 67 -10.39 14.83 9.00
C LEU A 67 -9.90 15.18 7.60
N ILE A 68 -8.74 14.66 7.19
CA ILE A 68 -8.22 14.82 5.84
C ILE A 68 -9.26 14.27 4.87
N LEU A 69 -9.68 13.01 4.99
CA LEU A 69 -10.65 12.41 4.06
C LEU A 69 -12.02 13.09 4.08
N ARG A 70 -12.47 13.59 5.24
CA ARG A 70 -13.75 14.30 5.37
C ARG A 70 -13.73 15.72 4.79
N TYR A 71 -12.57 16.40 4.84
CA TYR A 71 -12.40 17.74 4.28
C TYR A 71 -11.76 17.74 2.88
N ALA A 72 -11.18 16.63 2.44
CA ALA A 72 -10.54 16.45 1.13
C ALA A 72 -11.54 16.02 0.05
N ASN A 73 -12.65 16.73 -0.07
CA ASN A 73 -13.36 16.86 -1.36
C ASN A 73 -12.64 17.84 -2.31
N THR A 74 -11.32 17.97 -2.18
CA THR A 74 -10.38 18.61 -3.12
C THR A 74 -8.95 18.19 -2.72
N PRO A 75 -8.09 17.74 -3.67
CA PRO A 75 -6.69 17.43 -3.40
C PRO A 75 -5.93 18.69 -2.96
N PHE A 76 -5.25 18.63 -1.83
CA PHE A 76 -4.77 19.84 -1.15
C PHE A 76 -3.44 20.42 -1.66
N PHE A 77 -2.61 19.72 -2.45
CA PHE A 77 -1.35 20.27 -2.95
C PHE A 77 -0.83 19.61 -4.23
N HIS A 78 -0.87 20.35 -5.35
CA HIS A 78 0.10 20.22 -6.43
C HIS A 78 1.13 21.32 -6.27
N PHE A 79 2.41 20.98 -6.12
CA PHE A 79 3.51 21.93 -6.33
C PHE A 79 4.06 21.70 -7.74
N ASP A 80 3.58 22.47 -8.70
CA ASP A 80 4.25 22.62 -9.99
C ASP A 80 5.18 23.83 -9.86
N THR A 81 6.47 23.58 -9.60
CA THR A 81 7.46 24.65 -9.57
C THR A 81 8.50 24.40 -10.65
N GLU A 82 8.29 25.04 -11.79
CA GLU A 82 9.23 25.09 -12.90
C GLU A 82 10.39 26.02 -12.50
N LEU A 83 11.47 25.46 -11.97
CA LEU A 83 12.73 26.19 -11.82
C LEU A 83 13.89 25.37 -12.38
N VAL A 84 14.43 25.88 -13.50
CA VAL A 84 15.67 25.42 -14.17
C VAL A 84 15.55 24.05 -14.87
N GLY A 85 14.60 23.91 -15.80
CA GLY A 85 14.70 22.96 -16.92
C GLY A 85 14.87 21.48 -16.57
N LEU A 86 14.46 21.06 -15.38
CA LEU A 86 14.43 19.68 -14.91
C LEU A 86 13.01 19.41 -14.41
N HIS A 87 12.25 18.62 -15.16
CA HIS A 87 10.93 18.14 -14.73
C HIS A 87 11.14 17.01 -13.72
N TRP A 88 10.84 17.25 -12.45
CA TRP A 88 10.82 16.24 -11.41
C TRP A 88 9.36 15.88 -11.11
N GLU A 89 8.76 14.96 -11.90
CA GLU A 89 7.54 14.27 -11.46
C GLU A 89 7.96 13.12 -10.53
N GLY A 90 7.89 13.37 -9.22
CA GLY A 90 8.19 12.38 -8.19
C GLY A 90 7.86 12.94 -6.81
N SER A 91 6.86 12.37 -6.14
CA SER A 91 6.52 12.78 -4.78
C SER A 91 7.52 12.17 -3.80
N LEU A 92 8.58 12.89 -3.45
CA LEU A 92 9.34 12.55 -2.25
C LEU A 92 8.49 12.94 -1.03
N SER A 93 7.44 12.16 -0.77
CA SER A 93 6.52 12.36 0.33
C SER A 93 7.27 12.23 1.65
N GLY A 94 6.98 13.07 2.65
CA GLY A 94 7.56 12.91 3.99
C GLY A 94 7.39 11.49 4.56
N LYS A 95 6.38 10.75 4.07
CA LYS A 95 6.18 9.31 4.30
C LYS A 95 7.40 8.48 3.87
N SER A 96 7.92 8.62 2.65
CA SER A 96 9.03 7.78 2.15
C SER A 96 10.32 8.02 2.93
N LEU A 97 10.61 9.28 3.28
CA LEU A 97 11.76 9.64 4.10
C LEU A 97 11.67 9.01 5.49
N VAL A 98 10.50 9.07 6.12
CA VAL A 98 10.25 8.52 7.45
C VAL A 98 10.30 6.98 7.44
N LEU A 99 9.74 6.33 6.41
CA LEU A 99 9.80 4.87 6.22
C LEU A 99 11.22 4.38 5.98
N LEU A 100 11.97 5.03 5.08
CA LEU A 100 13.36 4.69 4.79
C LEU A 100 14.26 4.90 6.02
N ALA A 101 14.17 6.06 6.67
CA ALA A 101 14.96 6.35 7.86
C ALA A 101 14.61 5.43 9.03
N GLY A 102 13.32 5.17 9.26
CA GLY A 102 12.82 4.26 10.29
C GLY A 102 13.25 2.81 10.04
N GLY A 103 13.11 2.35 8.81
CA GLY A 103 13.52 1.01 8.38
C GLY A 103 15.02 0.78 8.54
N LEU A 104 15.85 1.70 8.03
CA LEU A 104 17.31 1.64 8.18
C LEU A 104 17.74 1.68 9.65
N PHE A 105 17.10 2.53 10.46
CA PHE A 105 17.35 2.58 11.91
C PHE A 105 17.06 1.26 12.60
N LEU A 106 15.92 0.63 12.26
CA LEU A 106 15.54 -0.68 12.81
C LEU A 106 16.51 -1.78 12.41
N ILE A 107 16.92 -1.84 11.15
CA ILE A 107 17.91 -2.82 10.65
C ILE A 107 19.22 -2.65 11.41
N TRP A 108 19.76 -1.44 11.45
CA TRP A 108 21.02 -1.14 12.15
C TRP A 108 20.94 -1.56 13.62
N LYS A 109 19.85 -1.22 14.29
CA LYS A 109 19.63 -1.57 15.71
C LYS A 109 19.50 -3.08 15.91
N GLY A 110 18.71 -3.77 15.10
CA GLY A 110 18.52 -5.22 15.17
C GLY A 110 19.82 -5.98 14.97
N VAL A 111 20.63 -5.60 13.97
CA VAL A 111 21.95 -6.22 13.71
C VAL A 111 22.92 -5.96 14.86
N LYS A 112 22.95 -4.73 15.40
CA LYS A 112 23.79 -4.40 16.55
C LYS A 112 23.44 -5.27 17.76
N GLU A 113 22.15 -5.44 18.04
CA GLU A 113 21.70 -6.25 19.17
C GLU A 113 22.02 -7.72 18.99
N LEU A 114 21.77 -8.27 17.80
CA LEU A 114 22.08 -9.65 17.47
C LEU A 114 23.59 -9.94 17.65
N ARG A 115 24.46 -8.99 17.25
CA ARG A 115 25.91 -9.10 17.46
C ARG A 115 26.32 -9.06 18.93
N ILE A 116 25.64 -8.27 19.77
CA ILE A 116 25.93 -8.21 21.21
C ILE A 116 25.55 -9.55 21.86
N LYS A 117 24.35 -10.07 21.56
CA LYS A 117 23.90 -11.39 22.05
C LYS A 117 24.80 -12.53 21.59
N ALA A 118 25.18 -12.54 20.32
CA ALA A 118 26.08 -13.57 19.77
C ALA A 118 27.47 -13.59 20.43
N LYS A 119 27.90 -12.48 21.04
CA LYS A 119 29.18 -12.37 21.74
C LYS A 119 29.11 -12.73 23.23
N GLY A 120 27.94 -13.13 23.74
CA GLY A 120 27.75 -13.52 25.15
C GLY A 120 28.03 -12.40 26.16
N HIS A 121 28.11 -11.13 25.71
CA HIS A 121 28.29 -10.00 26.60
C HIS A 121 26.91 -9.51 27.04
N GLU A 122 26.48 -9.92 28.23
CA GLU A 122 25.40 -9.23 28.94
C GLU A 122 25.86 -7.79 29.18
N SER A 123 25.25 -6.83 28.51
CA SER A 123 25.58 -5.44 28.70
C SER A 123 25.02 -4.98 30.04
N GLU A 124 25.88 -4.69 31.03
CA GLU A 124 25.48 -3.94 32.23
C GLU A 124 24.89 -2.59 31.80
N VAL A 125 23.58 -2.43 31.99
CA VAL A 125 22.83 -1.25 31.58
C VAL A 125 22.98 -0.14 32.63
N LYS A 126 23.51 1.02 32.24
CA LYS A 126 23.47 2.23 33.09
C LYS A 126 22.02 2.71 33.28
N GLU A 127 21.56 2.73 34.52
CA GLU A 127 20.24 3.19 34.94
C GLU A 127 20.08 4.70 34.76
N GLY A 128 19.04 5.14 34.03
CA GLY A 128 18.63 6.55 33.96
C GLY A 128 18.08 6.97 32.61
N ASP A 129 18.95 7.07 31.60
CA ASP A 129 18.61 7.63 30.28
C ASP A 129 17.80 6.69 29.37
N ASN A 130 17.82 5.38 29.65
CA ASN A 130 17.18 4.39 28.77
C ASN A 130 15.66 4.33 28.87
N PHE A 131 15.02 4.74 29.98
CA PHE A 131 13.57 4.56 30.14
C PHE A 131 12.77 5.43 29.17
N VAL A 132 13.02 6.75 29.16
CA VAL A 132 12.32 7.69 28.28
C VAL A 132 12.66 7.40 26.83
N GLN A 133 13.92 7.07 26.52
CA GLN A 133 14.34 6.70 25.17
C GLN A 133 13.63 5.44 24.66
N VAL A 134 13.48 4.41 25.50
CA VAL A 134 12.76 3.18 25.15
C VAL A 134 11.27 3.47 24.92
N VAL A 135 10.64 4.26 25.79
CA VAL A 135 9.22 4.64 25.65
C VAL A 135 8.98 5.50 24.39
N MET A 136 9.84 6.48 24.12
CA MET A 136 9.74 7.29 22.90
C MET A 136 9.99 6.49 21.63
N LEU A 137 10.91 5.52 21.67
CA LEU A 137 11.13 4.63 20.55
C LEU A 137 9.93 3.70 20.31
N ILE A 138 9.36 3.15 21.37
CA ILE A 138 8.11 2.37 21.31
C ILE A 138 7.01 3.20 20.65
N ALA A 139 6.83 4.45 21.09
CA ALA A 139 5.82 5.33 20.55
C ALA A 139 6.05 5.66 19.07
N GLY A 140 7.30 5.99 18.70
CA GLY A 140 7.66 6.27 17.32
C GLY A 140 7.43 5.07 16.39
N LEU A 141 7.87 3.87 16.80
CA LEU A 141 7.63 2.65 16.02
C LEU A 141 6.14 2.34 15.87
N ASN A 142 5.37 2.55 16.94
CA ASN A 142 3.93 2.37 16.85
C ASN A 142 3.27 3.36 15.89
N VAL A 143 3.74 4.62 15.82
CA VAL A 143 3.25 5.59 14.83
C VAL A 143 3.52 5.08 13.41
N LEU A 144 4.73 4.60 13.14
CA LEU A 144 5.12 4.04 11.84
C LEU A 144 4.21 2.88 11.42
N PHE A 145 4.00 1.89 12.29
CA PHE A 145 3.11 0.76 12.00
C PHE A 145 1.63 1.10 12.01
N SER A 146 1.26 2.18 12.69
CA SER A 146 -0.15 2.54 12.79
C SER A 146 -0.72 3.07 11.50
N VAL A 147 0.10 3.61 10.59
CA VAL A 147 -0.35 4.20 9.32
C VAL A 147 -1.15 3.18 8.50
N ASP A 148 -0.59 2.02 8.21
CA ASP A 148 -1.24 1.03 7.34
C ASP A 148 -2.44 0.38 8.04
N SER A 149 -2.33 0.13 9.35
CA SER A 149 -3.45 -0.39 10.14
C SER A 149 -4.62 0.59 10.23
N ILE A 150 -4.37 1.91 10.19
CA ILE A 150 -5.40 2.94 10.20
C ILE A 150 -6.02 3.08 8.82
N LEU A 151 -5.21 3.10 7.75
CA LEU A 151 -5.71 3.12 6.37
C LEU A 151 -6.63 1.92 6.08
N THR A 152 -6.22 0.72 6.53
CA THR A 152 -7.05 -0.49 6.43
C THR A 152 -8.41 -0.28 7.11
N VAL A 153 -8.43 0.21 8.35
CA VAL A 153 -9.68 0.39 9.10
C VAL A 153 -10.57 1.48 8.51
N VAL A 154 -9.97 2.56 8.02
CA VAL A 154 -10.69 3.62 7.32
C VAL A 154 -11.34 3.10 6.05
N GLY A 155 -10.69 2.18 5.32
CA GLY A 155 -11.28 1.50 4.16
C GLY A 155 -12.38 0.48 4.49
N MET A 156 -12.55 0.10 5.76
CA MET A 156 -13.52 -0.91 6.20
C MET A 156 -14.80 -0.34 6.79
N THR A 157 -14.78 0.88 7.31
CA THR A 157 -15.96 1.47 7.94
C THR A 157 -15.95 2.99 7.91
N ASP A 158 -17.08 3.58 7.54
CA ASP A 158 -17.27 5.04 7.50
C ASP A 158 -17.54 5.63 8.90
N SER A 159 -17.81 4.78 9.91
CA SER A 159 -18.16 5.24 11.25
C SER A 159 -16.92 5.47 12.10
N LEU A 160 -16.56 6.74 12.30
CA LEU A 160 -15.49 7.15 13.21
C LEU A 160 -15.69 6.63 14.65
N ALA A 161 -16.93 6.46 15.09
CA ALA A 161 -17.24 5.85 16.38
C ALA A 161 -16.84 4.36 16.45
N VAL A 162 -17.08 3.61 15.37
CA VAL A 162 -16.63 2.20 15.25
C VAL A 162 -15.11 2.15 15.27
N MET A 163 -14.45 3.00 14.49
CA MET A 163 -12.99 3.03 14.39
C MET A 163 -12.31 3.31 15.73
N ILE A 164 -12.70 4.40 16.42
CA ILE A 164 -12.14 4.77 17.71
C ILE A 164 -12.48 3.70 18.76
N GLY A 165 -13.73 3.21 18.77
CA GLY A 165 -14.16 2.15 19.67
C GLY A 165 -13.31 0.87 19.52
N ALA A 166 -13.00 0.48 18.28
CA ALA A 166 -12.19 -0.69 17.99
C ALA A 166 -10.74 -0.53 18.45
N VAL A 167 -10.14 0.65 18.25
CA VAL A 167 -8.78 0.96 18.73
C VAL A 167 -8.73 0.88 20.26
N LEU A 168 -9.69 1.50 20.95
CA LEU A 168 -9.78 1.48 22.41
C LEU A 168 -9.95 0.04 22.95
N LEU A 169 -10.84 -0.74 22.34
CA LEU A 169 -11.12 -2.11 22.75
C LEU A 169 -9.92 -3.03 22.50
N SER A 170 -9.27 -2.91 21.34
CA SER A 170 -8.05 -3.65 21.02
C SER A 170 -6.91 -3.35 22.02
N VAL A 171 -6.66 -2.08 22.31
CA VAL A 171 -5.62 -1.69 23.29
C VAL A 171 -5.95 -2.15 24.71
N ALA A 172 -7.22 -2.05 25.12
CA ALA A 172 -7.65 -2.55 26.43
C ALA A 172 -7.41 -4.06 26.58
N LEU A 173 -7.70 -4.83 25.52
CA LEU A 173 -7.40 -6.26 25.46
C LEU A 173 -5.88 -6.50 25.50
N MET A 174 -5.10 -5.77 24.71
CA MET A 174 -3.63 -5.87 24.74
C MET A 174 -3.06 -5.59 26.13
N LEU A 175 -3.49 -4.53 26.82
CA LEU A 175 -3.06 -4.20 28.19
C LEU A 175 -3.36 -5.35 29.18
N LYS A 176 -4.51 -6.01 29.03
CA LYS A 176 -4.91 -7.16 29.87
C LYS A 176 -3.96 -8.35 29.70
N PHE A 177 -3.40 -8.55 28.50
CA PHE A 177 -2.51 -9.67 28.19
C PHE A 177 -1.02 -9.29 28.19
N ALA A 178 -0.68 -8.01 28.11
CA ALA A 178 0.68 -7.50 27.97
C ALA A 178 1.61 -7.99 29.08
N ALA A 179 1.14 -7.98 30.33
CA ALA A 179 1.94 -8.48 31.45
C ALA A 179 2.26 -9.99 31.32
N ARG A 180 1.30 -10.80 30.87
CA ARG A 180 1.53 -12.25 30.66
C ARG A 180 2.49 -12.51 29.50
N ILE A 181 2.33 -11.78 28.40
CA ILE A 181 3.20 -11.89 27.23
C ILE A 181 4.62 -11.45 27.60
N SER A 182 4.76 -10.36 28.35
CA SER A 182 6.03 -9.90 28.88
C SER A 182 6.71 -10.94 29.76
N ASP A 183 6.00 -11.46 30.76
CA ASP A 183 6.57 -12.45 31.68
C ASP A 183 6.96 -13.74 30.91
N PHE A 184 6.18 -14.13 29.89
CA PHE A 184 6.49 -15.27 29.01
C PHE A 184 7.76 -15.04 28.18
N ILE A 185 7.90 -13.88 27.52
CA ILE A 185 9.07 -13.58 26.68
C ILE A 185 10.34 -13.50 27.53
N SER A 186 10.30 -12.97 28.77
CA SER A 186 11.49 -12.97 29.64
C SER A 186 11.90 -14.35 30.11
N LYS A 187 10.95 -15.27 30.28
CA LYS A 187 11.24 -16.62 30.76
C LYS A 187 11.76 -17.53 29.64
N ASN A 188 11.61 -17.11 28.39
CA ASN A 188 12.00 -17.90 27.22
C ASN A 188 12.87 -17.00 26.30
N PRO A 189 14.20 -16.98 26.52
CA PRO A 189 15.14 -16.09 25.82
C PRO A 189 15.11 -16.21 24.30
N ASP A 190 14.69 -17.36 23.77
CA ASP A 190 14.56 -17.64 22.33
C ASP A 190 13.52 -16.70 21.68
N PHE A 191 12.43 -16.36 22.39
CA PHE A 191 11.43 -15.42 21.89
C PHE A 191 11.96 -13.98 21.79
N GLU A 192 12.97 -13.64 22.60
CA GLU A 192 13.63 -12.35 22.47
C GLU A 192 14.48 -12.30 21.19
N ILE A 193 15.14 -13.41 20.80
CA ILE A 193 15.84 -13.52 19.52
C ILE A 193 14.85 -13.49 18.37
N LEU A 194 13.74 -14.22 18.48
CA LEU A 194 12.69 -14.26 17.46
C LEU A 194 12.14 -12.86 17.17
N GLY A 195 11.87 -12.05 18.19
CA GLY A 195 11.40 -10.70 17.92
C GLY A 195 12.48 -9.69 17.53
N LEU A 196 13.77 -9.99 17.73
CA LEU A 196 14.85 -9.28 17.03
C LEU A 196 14.83 -9.58 15.52
N PHE A 197 14.52 -10.82 15.12
CA PHE A 197 14.28 -11.15 13.72
C PHE A 197 13.03 -10.46 13.17
N VAL A 198 11.93 -10.41 13.92
CA VAL A 198 10.74 -9.63 13.57
C VAL A 198 11.10 -8.16 13.36
N LEU A 199 11.85 -7.56 14.29
CA LEU A 199 12.31 -6.16 14.18
C LEU A 199 13.13 -5.91 12.90
N LEU A 200 14.02 -6.84 12.54
CA LEU A 200 14.82 -6.79 11.31
C LEU A 200 13.98 -6.93 10.05
N LEU A 201 13.05 -7.90 10.04
CA LEU A 201 12.15 -8.16 8.93
C LEU A 201 11.27 -6.94 8.65
N ILE A 202 10.73 -6.34 9.71
CA ILE A 202 9.93 -5.12 9.57
C ILE A 202 10.80 -3.95 9.12
N GLY A 203 12.02 -3.79 9.66
CA GLY A 203 12.96 -2.80 9.16
C GLY A 203 13.23 -2.94 7.66
N PHE A 204 13.34 -4.17 7.17
CA PHE A 204 13.50 -4.47 5.75
C PHE A 204 12.26 -4.11 4.92
N VAL A 205 11.07 -4.51 5.39
CA VAL A 205 9.79 -4.14 4.74
C VAL A 205 9.62 -2.63 4.64
N LEU A 206 9.90 -1.88 5.72
CA LEU A 206 9.81 -0.41 5.70
C LEU A 206 10.80 0.24 4.72
N VAL A 207 11.99 -0.35 4.53
CA VAL A 207 12.95 0.15 3.53
C VAL A 207 12.45 -0.11 2.11
N LEU A 208 11.91 -1.30 1.85
CA LEU A 208 11.33 -1.63 0.54
C LEU A 208 10.16 -0.71 0.21
N GLU A 209 9.24 -0.56 1.15
CA GLU A 209 8.04 0.26 0.96
C GLU A 209 8.39 1.75 0.90
N GLY A 210 9.32 2.20 1.73
CA GLY A 210 9.88 3.56 1.63
C GLY A 210 10.58 3.81 0.29
N GLY A 211 11.27 2.82 -0.28
CA GLY A 211 11.89 2.89 -1.60
C GLY A 211 10.87 2.97 -2.74
N HIS A 212 9.82 2.14 -2.67
CA HIS A 212 8.71 2.15 -3.62
C HIS A 212 7.97 3.51 -3.59
N VAL A 213 7.61 4.00 -2.40
CA VAL A 213 6.95 5.31 -2.23
C VAL A 213 7.87 6.49 -2.61
N ALA A 214 9.19 6.31 -2.57
CA ALA A 214 10.15 7.33 -3.02
C ALA A 214 10.37 7.35 -4.53
N HIS A 215 9.74 6.45 -5.31
CA HIS A 215 10.09 6.19 -6.72
C HIS A 215 11.59 5.94 -6.90
N LEU A 216 12.27 5.34 -5.92
CA LEU A 216 13.67 4.93 -6.01
C LEU A 216 13.78 3.58 -6.76
N ALA A 217 13.20 3.56 -7.95
CA ALA A 217 13.37 2.50 -8.92
C ALA A 217 14.74 2.66 -9.59
N VAL A 218 15.63 1.70 -9.36
CA VAL A 218 16.91 1.62 -10.07
C VAL A 218 16.61 1.15 -11.49
N HIS A 219 16.36 2.11 -12.38
CA HIS A 219 16.26 1.93 -13.83
C HIS A 219 15.05 1.08 -14.28
N GLU A 220 13.87 1.69 -14.35
CA GLU A 220 12.62 0.98 -14.71
C GLU A 220 11.95 1.64 -15.92
N SER A 221 11.78 0.84 -16.98
CA SER A 221 11.28 1.21 -18.30
C SER A 221 9.75 1.15 -18.35
N SER A 222 9.11 2.32 -18.27
CA SER A 222 7.70 2.50 -18.63
C SER A 222 7.44 2.05 -20.07
N PRO A 223 6.21 1.63 -20.44
CA PRO A 223 5.89 1.35 -21.84
C PRO A 223 6.22 2.59 -22.66
N SER A 224 7.00 2.38 -23.70
CA SER A 224 7.58 3.47 -24.45
C SER A 224 6.54 4.03 -25.44
N LEU A 225 6.00 5.21 -25.11
CA LEU A 225 5.09 5.94 -25.98
C LEU A 225 5.91 6.80 -26.95
N HIS A 226 5.83 6.45 -28.23
CA HIS A 226 6.53 7.15 -29.29
C HIS A 226 5.56 7.52 -30.40
N ALA A 227 5.79 8.68 -31.03
CA ALA A 227 5.17 8.95 -32.32
C ALA A 227 5.86 8.09 -33.38
N SER A 228 5.06 7.46 -34.23
CA SER A 228 5.49 6.58 -35.31
C SER A 228 4.98 7.12 -36.63
N ALA A 229 5.82 7.10 -37.66
CA ALA A 229 5.47 7.50 -39.03
C ALA A 229 4.55 6.48 -39.76
N GLU A 230 3.89 5.59 -39.01
CA GLU A 230 3.00 4.54 -39.51
C GLU A 230 1.53 4.88 -39.22
N GLY A 231 1.07 6.10 -39.50
CA GLY A 231 -0.31 6.53 -39.26
C GLY A 231 -1.36 5.83 -40.11
N ALA A 232 -2.63 6.09 -39.80
CA ALA A 232 -3.76 5.59 -40.57
C ALA A 232 -3.89 6.37 -41.89
N GLY A 233 -2.98 6.13 -42.84
CA GLY A 233 -2.87 6.85 -44.11
C GLY A 233 -1.47 7.46 -44.28
N ASP A 234 -1.41 8.75 -44.63
CA ASP A 234 -0.17 9.51 -44.80
C ASP A 234 -0.05 10.49 -43.62
N GLY A 235 0.47 10.01 -42.47
CA GLY A 235 0.52 10.76 -41.21
C GLY A 235 1.21 10.00 -40.08
N ASP A 236 1.39 10.67 -38.93
CA ASP A 236 1.95 10.07 -37.72
C ASP A 236 0.85 9.36 -36.89
N ALA A 237 1.25 8.42 -36.05
CA ALA A 237 0.38 7.77 -35.06
C ALA A 237 1.10 7.65 -33.72
N ALA A 238 0.34 7.57 -32.63
CA ALA A 238 0.89 7.06 -31.38
C ALA A 238 1.15 5.56 -31.51
N ARG A 239 2.38 5.15 -31.18
CA ARG A 239 2.76 3.75 -30.96
C ARG A 239 3.06 3.56 -29.49
N LEU A 240 2.37 2.60 -28.89
CA LEU A 240 2.62 2.13 -27.54
C LEU A 240 3.16 0.72 -27.60
N HIS A 241 4.43 0.55 -27.23
CA HIS A 241 5.07 -0.75 -27.13
C HIS A 241 4.90 -1.31 -25.70
N VAL A 242 4.44 -2.55 -25.59
CA VAL A 242 4.23 -3.21 -24.29
C VAL A 242 5.49 -4.00 -23.91
N ASP A 243 6.33 -3.38 -23.10
CA ASP A 243 7.62 -3.95 -22.66
C ASP A 243 7.48 -4.99 -21.52
N LEU A 244 6.47 -4.85 -20.66
CA LEU A 244 6.26 -5.70 -19.47
C LEU A 244 4.79 -6.07 -19.30
N LEU A 245 4.52 -7.24 -18.71
CA LEU A 245 3.16 -7.63 -18.31
C LEU A 245 2.82 -6.87 -17.03
N GLY A 246 1.71 -6.13 -17.04
CA GLY A 246 1.18 -5.38 -15.90
C GLY A 246 -0.34 -5.42 -15.91
N GLY A 247 -0.96 -5.33 -14.73
CA GLY A 247 -2.43 -5.38 -14.59
C GLY A 247 -3.16 -4.19 -15.20
N GLU A 248 -2.47 -3.09 -15.45
CA GLU A 248 -3.07 -1.84 -15.94
C GLU A 248 -2.16 -1.16 -16.98
N ALA A 249 -2.24 -1.56 -18.25
CA ALA A 249 -1.61 -0.81 -19.34
C ALA A 249 -2.62 0.12 -19.99
N GLN A 250 -2.31 1.42 -20.08
CA GLN A 250 -3.23 2.42 -20.61
C GLN A 250 -2.53 3.61 -21.29
N LEU A 251 -3.19 4.15 -22.32
CA LEU A 251 -2.86 5.41 -22.98
C LEU A 251 -3.98 6.40 -22.72
N TYR A 252 -3.68 7.62 -22.29
CA TYR A 252 -4.72 8.55 -21.87
C TYR A 252 -4.38 10.03 -22.10
N GLN A 253 -5.43 10.85 -22.16
CA GLN A 253 -5.38 12.32 -22.12
C GLN A 253 -6.32 12.81 -21.00
N THR A 254 -5.83 13.74 -20.18
CA THR A 254 -6.55 14.33 -19.03
C THR A 254 -6.96 15.78 -19.30
N ALA A 255 -7.62 16.39 -18.31
CA ALA A 255 -8.08 17.78 -18.35
C ALA A 255 -9.05 18.06 -19.51
N LEU A 256 -9.90 17.07 -19.81
CA LEU A 256 -11.00 17.24 -20.73
C LEU A 256 -12.17 17.89 -19.98
N GLU A 257 -12.63 19.03 -20.47
CA GLU A 257 -13.82 19.69 -19.95
C GLU A 257 -15.05 19.24 -20.75
N LEU A 258 -16.00 18.59 -20.08
CA LEU A 258 -17.25 18.10 -20.69
C LEU A 258 -18.46 18.77 -20.05
N GLU A 259 -19.43 19.19 -20.86
CA GLU A 259 -20.71 19.70 -20.37
C GLU A 259 -21.54 18.54 -19.79
N ALA A 260 -22.27 18.80 -18.71
CA ALA A 260 -23.21 17.84 -18.14
C ALA A 260 -24.42 17.63 -19.07
N ASP A 261 -25.05 16.46 -18.99
CA ASP A 261 -26.23 16.07 -19.77
C ASP A 261 -26.13 16.34 -21.29
N THR A 262 -24.94 16.15 -21.88
CA THR A 262 -24.64 16.52 -23.26
C THR A 262 -24.20 15.30 -24.08
N ASP A 263 -24.66 15.22 -25.33
CA ASP A 263 -24.31 14.17 -26.27
C ASP A 263 -22.95 14.43 -26.93
N TYR A 264 -22.09 13.41 -26.93
CA TYR A 264 -20.74 13.43 -27.51
C TYR A 264 -20.52 12.23 -28.43
N VAL A 265 -19.61 12.41 -29.39
CA VAL A 265 -19.15 11.37 -30.30
C VAL A 265 -17.63 11.27 -30.21
N LEU A 266 -17.14 10.09 -29.85
CA LEU A 266 -15.73 9.72 -29.91
C LEU A 266 -15.46 9.02 -31.24
N ARG A 267 -14.42 9.45 -31.96
CA ARG A 267 -13.89 8.80 -33.15
C ARG A 267 -12.40 8.54 -32.98
N PHE A 268 -11.93 7.39 -33.45
CA PHE A 268 -10.50 7.10 -33.53
C PHE A 268 -10.23 5.97 -34.52
N SER A 269 -8.99 5.88 -34.96
CA SER A 269 -8.46 4.72 -35.69
C SER A 269 -7.46 3.99 -34.81
N ALA A 270 -7.56 2.67 -34.76
CA ALA A 270 -6.64 1.86 -33.96
C ALA A 270 -6.29 0.55 -34.67
N ARG A 271 -5.13 0.00 -34.34
CA ARG A 271 -4.69 -1.37 -34.67
C ARG A 271 -3.76 -1.90 -33.60
N CYS A 272 -3.64 -3.22 -33.51
CA CYS A 272 -2.67 -3.90 -32.65
C CYS A 272 -1.93 -4.96 -33.47
N SER A 273 -0.59 -5.00 -33.38
CA SER A 273 0.24 -5.92 -34.18
C SER A 273 -0.13 -7.39 -34.02
N SER A 274 -0.57 -7.79 -32.82
CA SER A 274 -1.03 -9.13 -32.47
C SER A 274 -2.54 -9.33 -32.61
N GLY A 275 -3.31 -8.25 -32.78
CA GLY A 275 -4.77 -8.27 -32.78
C GLY A 275 -5.39 -8.44 -31.39
N HIS A 276 -4.65 -8.17 -30.32
CA HIS A 276 -5.23 -8.07 -28.99
C HIS A 276 -6.08 -6.81 -28.86
N ASP A 277 -7.18 -6.94 -28.12
CA ASP A 277 -8.22 -5.92 -28.00
C ASP A 277 -7.86 -4.80 -27.01
N MET A 278 -8.74 -3.81 -26.91
CA MET A 278 -8.68 -2.80 -25.86
C MET A 278 -10.09 -2.40 -25.41
N VAL A 279 -10.18 -1.58 -24.37
CA VAL A 279 -11.43 -0.92 -23.95
C VAL A 279 -11.18 0.57 -23.83
N VAL A 280 -12.19 1.39 -24.12
CA VAL A 280 -12.10 2.84 -24.01
C VAL A 280 -13.08 3.33 -22.93
N HIS A 281 -12.56 4.15 -22.03
CA HIS A 281 -13.32 4.74 -20.93
C HIS A 281 -13.17 6.25 -20.91
N LEU A 282 -14.23 6.94 -20.50
CA LEU A 282 -14.18 8.33 -20.08
C LEU A 282 -14.64 8.43 -18.63
N GLN A 283 -13.77 8.92 -17.76
CA GLN A 283 -14.04 9.03 -16.33
C GLN A 283 -13.34 10.23 -15.69
N ALA A 284 -13.67 10.51 -14.43
CA ALA A 284 -12.95 11.45 -13.58
C ALA A 284 -11.48 11.03 -13.44
N HIS A 285 -10.57 11.98 -13.64
CA HIS A 285 -9.14 11.74 -13.48
C HIS A 285 -8.77 11.46 -12.02
N GLU A 286 -9.38 12.20 -11.10
CA GLU A 286 -9.15 12.10 -9.66
C GLU A 286 -10.01 11.00 -9.04
N GLU A 287 -9.53 10.41 -7.95
CA GLU A 287 -10.35 9.49 -7.17
C GLU A 287 -11.43 10.24 -6.37
N PRO A 288 -12.67 9.71 -6.31
CA PRO A 288 -13.15 8.48 -6.94
C PRO A 288 -13.43 8.62 -8.45
N HIS A 289 -13.01 7.61 -9.24
CA HIS A 289 -13.14 7.59 -10.70
C HIS A 289 -14.59 7.44 -11.20
N HIS A 290 -15.35 8.53 -11.18
CA HIS A 290 -16.71 8.57 -11.69
C HIS A 290 -16.74 8.41 -13.22
N ASN A 291 -17.56 7.48 -13.72
CA ASN A 291 -17.76 7.30 -15.16
C ASN A 291 -18.55 8.47 -15.76
N TYR A 292 -18.07 9.03 -16.87
CA TYR A 292 -18.69 10.16 -17.58
C TYR A 292 -19.48 9.74 -18.82
N GLY A 293 -19.97 8.50 -18.84
CA GLY A 293 -20.93 8.00 -19.81
C GLY A 293 -20.33 7.18 -20.94
N LEU A 294 -18.99 7.19 -21.11
CA LEU A 294 -18.30 6.33 -22.07
C LEU A 294 -17.61 5.18 -21.34
N SER A 295 -18.13 3.99 -21.55
CA SER A 295 -17.43 2.73 -21.30
C SER A 295 -17.74 1.83 -22.48
N THR A 296 -16.80 1.70 -23.41
CA THR A 296 -17.00 0.77 -24.52
C THR A 296 -17.05 -0.65 -23.97
N GLY A 297 -17.67 -1.55 -24.72
CA GLY A 297 -17.30 -2.96 -24.60
C GLY A 297 -15.87 -3.18 -25.13
N THR A 298 -15.53 -4.43 -25.39
CA THR A 298 -14.28 -4.78 -26.06
C THR A 298 -14.23 -4.16 -27.46
N VAL A 299 -13.18 -3.40 -27.72
CA VAL A 299 -12.84 -2.86 -29.05
C VAL A 299 -12.01 -3.93 -29.76
N ASP A 300 -12.66 -4.61 -30.71
CA ASP A 300 -12.07 -5.69 -31.52
C ASP A 300 -11.05 -5.13 -32.51
N LEU A 301 -9.77 -5.27 -32.16
CA LEU A 301 -8.63 -4.77 -32.94
C LEU A 301 -8.08 -5.84 -33.86
N THR A 302 -7.49 -5.41 -34.97
CA THR A 302 -6.76 -6.27 -35.90
C THR A 302 -5.36 -5.70 -36.17
N PRO A 303 -4.49 -6.45 -36.84
CA PRO A 303 -3.22 -5.92 -37.35
C PRO A 303 -3.37 -4.82 -38.41
N GLU A 304 -4.57 -4.67 -38.97
CA GLU A 304 -4.91 -3.63 -39.95
C GLU A 304 -5.62 -2.45 -39.26
N TRP A 305 -5.46 -1.25 -39.82
CA TRP A 305 -6.15 -0.06 -39.30
C TRP A 305 -7.67 -0.18 -39.42
N LYS A 306 -8.37 0.03 -38.31
CA LYS A 306 -9.84 0.07 -38.24
C LYS A 306 -10.30 1.35 -37.57
N ALA A 307 -11.33 1.97 -38.14
CA ALA A 307 -11.96 3.17 -37.60
C ALA A 307 -13.12 2.79 -36.68
N PHE A 308 -13.23 3.48 -35.56
CA PHE A 308 -14.26 3.28 -34.54
C PHE A 308 -14.98 4.60 -34.25
N GLU A 309 -16.28 4.50 -34.01
CA GLU A 309 -17.12 5.64 -33.64
C GLU A 309 -18.08 5.21 -32.52
N TYR A 310 -18.11 5.96 -31.42
CA TYR A 310 -18.97 5.72 -30.27
C TYR A 310 -19.70 7.00 -29.89
N SER A 311 -21.02 6.92 -29.80
CA SER A 311 -21.86 8.01 -29.28
C SER A 311 -22.25 7.72 -27.83
N PHE A 312 -22.18 8.73 -26.97
CA PHE A 312 -22.54 8.61 -25.56
C PHE A 312 -23.08 9.95 -25.03
N LYS A 313 -23.79 9.89 -23.91
CA LYS A 313 -24.30 11.07 -23.21
C LYS A 313 -23.64 11.19 -21.86
N THR A 314 -23.15 12.38 -21.52
CA THR A 314 -22.58 12.64 -20.21
C THR A 314 -23.67 12.67 -19.13
N PRO A 315 -23.36 12.25 -17.89
CA PRO A 315 -24.34 12.27 -16.80
C PRO A 315 -24.73 13.69 -16.39
N GLU A 316 -25.90 13.83 -15.76
CA GLU A 316 -26.29 15.05 -15.06
C GLU A 316 -25.52 15.14 -13.72
N LEU A 317 -25.01 16.34 -13.39
CA LEU A 317 -24.29 16.59 -12.14
C LEU A 317 -25.08 17.57 -11.27
N GLU A 318 -25.32 17.20 -10.00
CA GLU A 318 -26.02 18.07 -9.05
C GLU A 318 -25.21 19.36 -8.80
N GLY A 319 -25.72 20.48 -9.32
CA GLY A 319 -25.15 21.81 -9.08
C GLY A 319 -23.88 22.15 -9.87
N GLN A 320 -23.53 21.37 -10.89
CA GLN A 320 -22.39 21.66 -11.79
C GLN A 320 -22.82 21.64 -13.26
N GLU A 321 -22.38 22.63 -14.02
CA GLU A 321 -22.66 22.74 -15.46
C GLU A 321 -21.68 21.92 -16.32
N ALA A 322 -20.48 21.60 -15.79
CA ALA A 322 -19.43 20.89 -16.51
C ALA A 322 -18.52 20.06 -15.60
N MET A 323 -18.05 18.93 -16.12
CA MET A 323 -16.95 18.09 -15.62
C MET A 323 -15.63 18.69 -16.08
N LYS A 324 -14.68 18.94 -15.17
CA LYS A 324 -13.41 19.64 -15.52
C LYS A 324 -12.18 18.74 -15.49
N ASP A 325 -12.35 17.52 -15.02
CA ASP A 325 -11.30 16.54 -14.76
C ASP A 325 -11.49 15.29 -15.62
N GLY A 326 -12.12 15.42 -16.79
CA GLY A 326 -12.32 14.31 -17.71
C GLY A 326 -11.00 13.69 -18.17
N ARG A 327 -10.95 12.36 -18.14
CA ARG A 327 -9.85 11.54 -18.63
C ARG A 327 -10.38 10.54 -19.64
N LEU A 328 -9.93 10.65 -20.90
CA LEU A 328 -10.14 9.64 -21.93
C LEU A 328 -9.00 8.63 -21.86
N MET A 329 -9.34 7.36 -21.70
CA MET A 329 -8.37 6.28 -21.53
C MET A 329 -8.62 5.16 -22.53
N PHE A 330 -7.56 4.73 -23.19
CA PHE A 330 -7.47 3.50 -23.97
C PHE A 330 -6.79 2.47 -23.08
N TRP A 331 -7.60 1.60 -22.52
CA TRP A 331 -7.23 0.60 -21.55
C TRP A 331 -6.92 -0.72 -22.27
N LEU A 332 -5.68 -1.18 -22.15
CA LEU A 332 -5.18 -2.35 -22.88
C LEU A 332 -5.27 -3.63 -22.05
N ALA A 333 -5.33 -3.54 -20.73
CA ALA A 333 -5.46 -4.71 -19.86
C ALA A 333 -6.92 -5.22 -19.78
N PRO A 334 -7.17 -6.52 -19.64
CA PRO A 334 -6.21 -7.62 -19.54
C PRO A 334 -5.77 -8.19 -20.90
N PHE A 335 -6.03 -7.48 -22.02
CA PHE A 335 -5.85 -8.00 -23.36
C PHE A 335 -4.39 -7.98 -23.83
N SER A 336 -3.63 -6.96 -23.43
CA SER A 336 -2.24 -6.77 -23.86
C SER A 336 -1.28 -7.85 -23.40
N ALA A 337 -0.35 -8.22 -24.27
CA ALA A 337 0.78 -9.10 -24.00
C ALA A 337 2.12 -8.38 -24.26
N VAL A 338 3.20 -8.89 -23.65
CA VAL A 338 4.56 -8.38 -23.89
C VAL A 338 4.94 -8.55 -25.36
N GLY A 339 5.46 -7.47 -25.94
CA GLY A 339 5.82 -7.37 -27.35
C GLY A 339 4.68 -6.86 -28.26
N ASP A 340 3.49 -6.61 -27.72
CA ASP A 340 2.42 -5.97 -28.48
C ASP A 340 2.79 -4.53 -28.85
N ASP A 341 2.42 -4.14 -30.06
CA ASP A 341 2.45 -2.76 -30.51
C ASP A 341 1.03 -2.28 -30.78
N TYR A 342 0.55 -1.37 -29.95
CA TYR A 342 -0.74 -0.70 -30.15
C TYR A 342 -0.50 0.61 -30.89
N PHE A 343 -1.30 0.85 -31.93
CA PHE A 343 -1.27 2.09 -32.69
C PHE A 343 -2.61 2.80 -32.58
N LEU A 344 -2.55 4.12 -32.40
CA LEU A 344 -3.71 4.99 -32.29
C LEU A 344 -3.50 6.24 -33.15
N ASP A 345 -4.53 6.63 -33.89
CA ASP A 345 -4.51 7.81 -34.77
C ASP A 345 -5.92 8.41 -34.90
N LYS A 346 -6.00 9.66 -35.34
CA LYS A 346 -7.23 10.42 -35.63
C LYS A 346 -8.23 10.40 -34.48
N VAL A 347 -7.74 10.63 -33.26
CA VAL A 347 -8.59 10.66 -32.07
C VAL A 347 -9.32 12.00 -31.99
N GLU A 348 -10.64 11.94 -31.99
CA GLU A 348 -11.50 13.11 -31.92
C GLU A 348 -12.63 12.86 -30.93
N LEU A 349 -12.87 13.82 -30.04
CA LEU A 349 -14.01 13.83 -29.13
C LEU A 349 -14.78 15.11 -29.37
N VAL A 350 -15.95 15.00 -29.98
CA VAL A 350 -16.71 16.15 -30.47
C VAL A 350 -18.11 16.11 -29.88
N ARG A 351 -18.64 17.27 -29.47
CA ARG A 351 -20.05 17.41 -29.11
C ARG A 351 -20.92 17.05 -30.32
N ALA A 352 -22.02 16.33 -30.10
CA ALA A 352 -22.87 15.81 -31.18
C ALA A 352 -23.67 16.88 -31.93
N ASP A 353 -23.68 18.14 -31.47
CA ASP A 353 -24.35 19.25 -32.13
C ASP A 353 -23.49 19.95 -33.19
N ALA A 354 -24.15 20.74 -34.05
CA ALA A 354 -23.60 21.25 -35.30
C ALA A 354 -22.42 22.25 -35.15
N ALA A 355 -22.01 22.59 -33.94
CA ALA A 355 -20.90 23.50 -33.63
C ALA A 355 -19.80 22.83 -32.78
N GLY A 356 -19.78 21.50 -32.70
CA GLY A 356 -18.86 20.77 -31.84
C GLY A 356 -17.38 21.06 -32.14
N THR A 357 -16.70 21.67 -31.18
CA THR A 357 -15.23 21.74 -31.14
C THR A 357 -14.67 20.39 -30.68
N ASN A 358 -13.59 19.94 -31.32
CA ASN A 358 -12.86 18.76 -30.86
C ASN A 358 -12.17 19.07 -29.53
N LEU A 359 -12.48 18.28 -28.51
CA LEU A 359 -11.91 18.38 -27.16
C LEU A 359 -10.54 17.71 -27.06
N ILE A 360 -10.20 16.82 -28.00
CA ILE A 360 -8.91 16.14 -28.02
C ILE A 360 -7.85 17.07 -28.60
N VAL A 361 -6.76 17.22 -27.85
CA VAL A 361 -5.57 17.95 -28.29
C VAL A 361 -4.58 16.96 -28.88
N ASN A 362 -4.05 17.27 -30.07
CA ASN A 362 -3.04 16.45 -30.76
C ASN A 362 -3.50 14.99 -30.98
N GLY A 363 -4.72 14.79 -31.48
CA GLY A 363 -5.28 13.47 -31.77
C GLY A 363 -4.74 12.81 -33.05
N SER A 364 -4.02 13.56 -33.89
CA SER A 364 -3.33 13.07 -35.09
C SER A 364 -1.84 12.79 -34.85
N PHE A 365 -1.33 13.07 -33.65
CA PHE A 365 0.06 12.83 -33.24
C PHE A 365 1.16 13.46 -34.12
N ALA A 366 0.80 14.43 -34.98
CA ALA A 366 1.71 15.12 -35.90
C ALA A 366 2.73 16.01 -35.18
N GLU A 367 2.44 16.42 -33.95
CA GLU A 367 3.36 17.15 -33.06
C GLU A 367 4.03 16.20 -32.04
N GLY A 368 4.06 14.91 -32.34
CA GLY A 368 4.52 13.87 -31.42
C GLY A 368 3.42 13.42 -30.46
N THR A 369 3.81 12.97 -29.27
CA THR A 369 2.90 12.45 -28.22
C THR A 369 2.55 13.51 -27.16
N HIS A 370 2.76 14.79 -27.47
CA HIS A 370 2.44 15.89 -26.57
C HIS A 370 0.97 15.84 -26.11
N ARG A 371 0.74 16.03 -24.80
CA ARG A 371 -0.57 15.92 -24.09
C ARG A 371 -1.13 14.50 -23.96
N TRP A 372 -0.40 13.48 -24.41
CA TRP A 372 -0.72 12.08 -24.19
C TRP A 372 0.25 11.47 -23.20
N ARG A 373 -0.26 10.63 -22.30
CA ARG A 373 0.53 9.90 -21.32
C ARG A 373 0.24 8.41 -21.44
N ALA A 374 1.28 7.59 -21.35
CA ALA A 374 1.15 6.17 -21.17
C ALA A 374 1.46 5.80 -19.72
N TYR A 375 0.73 4.82 -19.20
CA TYR A 375 0.95 4.27 -17.88
C TYR A 375 0.85 2.75 -17.95
N SER A 376 1.77 2.06 -17.27
CA SER A 376 1.61 0.65 -16.94
C SER A 376 1.78 0.50 -15.44
N GLU A 377 0.87 -0.20 -14.78
CA GLU A 377 1.14 -0.69 -13.42
C GLU A 377 2.23 -1.76 -13.50
N GLU A 378 3.23 -1.62 -12.64
CA GLU A 378 4.46 -2.39 -12.67
C GLU A 378 4.33 -3.62 -11.78
N SER A 379 4.21 -4.83 -12.35
CA SER A 379 4.21 -6.06 -11.55
C SER A 379 5.62 -6.63 -11.35
N SER A 380 6.59 -5.78 -10.98
CA SER A 380 7.99 -6.20 -10.86
C SER A 380 8.63 -5.90 -9.51
N PHE A 381 7.86 -5.80 -8.43
CA PHE A 381 8.29 -6.26 -7.12
C PHE A 381 7.21 -7.16 -6.55
N PRO A 382 7.54 -8.34 -5.99
CA PRO A 382 6.54 -9.12 -5.29
C PRO A 382 6.03 -8.26 -4.14
N TYR A 383 4.81 -7.74 -4.26
CA TYR A 383 4.02 -7.32 -3.10
C TYR A 383 3.99 -8.55 -2.20
N VAL A 384 4.85 -8.56 -1.18
CA VAL A 384 4.80 -9.56 -0.13
C VAL A 384 3.69 -9.04 0.77
N PRO A 385 2.45 -9.55 0.63
CA PRO A 385 1.37 -9.06 1.44
C PRO A 385 1.77 -9.20 2.90
N GLN A 386 1.38 -8.24 3.74
CA GLN A 386 1.74 -8.25 5.15
C GLN A 386 1.32 -9.56 5.85
N TRP A 387 0.28 -10.23 5.35
CA TRP A 387 -0.11 -11.56 5.81
C TRP A 387 0.89 -12.67 5.47
N ILE A 388 1.66 -12.60 4.37
CA ILE A 388 2.75 -13.54 4.07
C ILE A 388 3.90 -13.31 5.05
N VAL A 389 4.22 -12.05 5.37
CA VAL A 389 5.20 -11.72 6.42
C VAL A 389 4.75 -12.30 7.75
N ILE A 390 3.50 -12.05 8.15
CA ILE A 390 2.88 -12.63 9.35
C ILE A 390 2.87 -14.16 9.30
N PHE A 391 2.61 -14.76 8.14
CA PHE A 391 2.63 -16.21 7.96
C PHE A 391 4.03 -16.80 8.13
N ILE A 392 5.06 -16.16 7.57
CA ILE A 392 6.46 -16.54 7.77
C ILE A 392 6.83 -16.40 9.25
N LEU A 393 6.39 -15.33 9.92
CA LEU A 393 6.59 -15.15 11.36
C LEU A 393 5.90 -16.23 12.19
N LEU A 394 4.66 -16.58 11.86
CA LEU A 394 3.92 -17.67 12.49
C LEU A 394 4.57 -19.04 12.24
N LEU A 395 5.12 -19.25 11.04
CA LEU A 395 5.84 -20.48 10.69
C LEU A 395 7.14 -20.58 11.49
N MET A 396 7.93 -19.51 11.55
CA MET A 396 9.15 -19.44 12.35
C MET A 396 8.85 -19.64 13.83
N PHE A 397 7.79 -19.02 14.35
CA PHE A 397 7.29 -19.19 15.72
C PHE A 397 6.86 -20.64 15.99
N SER A 398 6.20 -21.29 15.04
CA SER A 398 5.75 -22.68 15.16
C SER A 398 6.93 -23.66 15.15
N VAL A 399 7.95 -23.40 14.32
CA VAL A 399 9.18 -24.21 14.27
C VAL A 399 9.96 -24.10 15.59
N ASP A 400 10.09 -22.88 16.12
CA ASP A 400 10.79 -22.64 17.38
C ASP A 400 10.07 -23.29 18.58
N LEU A 401 8.74 -23.17 18.65
CA LEU A 401 7.92 -23.89 19.62
C LEU A 401 8.07 -25.41 19.51
N TYR A 402 8.14 -25.93 18.29
CA TYR A 402 8.32 -27.36 18.05
C TYR A 402 9.70 -27.84 18.50
N GLN A 403 10.77 -27.10 18.19
CA GLN A 403 12.13 -27.42 18.63
C GLN A 403 12.25 -27.41 20.15
N ASN A 404 11.74 -26.36 20.81
CA ASN A 404 11.79 -26.24 22.26
C ASN A 404 10.93 -27.32 22.97
N TRP A 405 9.83 -27.74 22.35
CA TRP A 405 9.07 -28.90 22.83
C TRP A 405 9.84 -30.22 22.65
N LEU A 406 10.50 -30.40 21.50
CA LEU A 406 11.31 -31.58 21.18
C LEU A 406 12.48 -31.74 22.14
N ASP A 407 13.22 -30.66 22.41
CA ASP A 407 14.36 -30.66 23.33
C ASP A 407 13.93 -31.05 24.75
N LYS A 408 12.77 -30.57 25.21
CA LYS A 408 12.19 -30.97 26.50
C LYS A 408 11.75 -32.43 26.56
N GLN A 409 11.42 -33.05 25.43
CA GLN A 409 11.13 -34.49 25.37
C GLN A 409 12.42 -35.30 25.39
N LEU A 410 13.45 -34.85 24.66
CA LEU A 410 14.76 -35.49 24.63
C LEU A 410 15.46 -35.43 26.00
N GLU A 411 15.35 -34.32 26.73
CA GLU A 411 15.83 -34.22 28.11
C GLU A 411 15.10 -35.19 29.05
N LYS A 412 13.77 -35.37 28.88
CA LYS A 412 12.99 -36.34 29.67
C LYS A 412 13.36 -37.79 29.39
N GLU A 413 13.72 -38.13 28.17
CA GLU A 413 14.19 -39.48 27.81
C GLU A 413 15.61 -39.77 28.34
N GLN A 414 16.46 -38.75 28.50
CA GLN A 414 17.80 -38.91 29.07
C GLN A 414 17.81 -39.07 30.60
N ASP A 415 16.81 -38.52 31.30
CA ASP A 415 16.66 -38.62 32.75
C ASP A 415 15.93 -39.89 33.23
N GLU A 416 15.50 -40.78 32.32
CA GLU A 416 14.99 -42.10 32.73
C GLU A 416 16.15 -42.98 33.24
N PRO A 417 16.13 -43.43 34.51
CA PRO A 417 17.23 -44.20 35.07
C PRO A 417 17.36 -45.53 34.34
N VAL A 418 18.52 -45.75 33.70
CA VAL A 418 18.87 -47.03 33.06
C VAL A 418 18.83 -48.14 34.13
N HIS A 419 17.77 -48.94 34.12
CA HIS A 419 17.62 -50.09 35.00
C HIS A 419 18.60 -51.20 34.60
N LEU A 420 19.85 -51.11 35.06
CA LEU A 420 20.83 -52.19 34.95
C LEU A 420 20.36 -53.38 35.80
N HIS A 421 19.72 -54.35 35.15
CA HIS A 421 19.41 -55.64 35.76
C HIS A 421 20.72 -56.39 36.05
N ARG A 422 21.14 -56.34 37.31
CA ARG A 422 22.28 -57.11 37.79
C ARG A 422 21.90 -58.60 37.74
N ARG A 423 22.42 -59.31 36.75
CA ARG A 423 22.28 -60.76 36.62
C ARG A 423 23.00 -61.43 37.80
N ASN A 424 22.25 -61.91 38.79
CA ASN A 424 22.80 -62.70 39.89
C ASN A 424 23.39 -64.00 39.31
N LYS A 425 24.62 -64.31 39.75
CA LYS A 425 25.37 -65.53 39.43
C LYS A 425 24.72 -66.76 40.04
#